data_AF-A0A923DIK2-F1
#
_entry.id   AF-A0A923DIK2-F1
#
_cell.length_a   1.000
_cell.length_b   1.000
_cell.length_c   1.000
_cell.angle_alpha   90.00
_cell.angle_beta   90.00
_cell.angle_gamma   90.00
#
_symmetry.space_group_name_H-M   'P 1'
#
loop_
_entity.id
_entity.type
_entity.pdbx_description
1 polymer ?
#
loop_
_entity_poly.entity_id
_entity_poly.type
_entity_poly.pdbx_seq_one_letter_code
_entity_poly.pdbx_strand_id
1 'polypeptide(L)'
;MKRFLVIVAGLIFICFTLALAAEKPPAAPPLPPRVPEMSTAGKVLEVSDKILKIERTLKGKTETMEFSLEKSFTDIKVGDQIKVSYLEKDGRNILIRLAPAKKTAVQKPKKDAAKTVNPTEPKAAPVTK
;
A
#
# COMPACT_ATOMS: atom_id res chain seq x y z
N MET A 1 80.27 2.15 -3.82
CA MET A 1 79.23 3.13 -3.44
C MET A 1 78.09 3.27 -4.44
N LYS A 2 78.33 3.17 -5.77
CA LYS A 2 77.29 3.29 -6.82
C LYS A 2 76.13 2.29 -6.69
N ARG A 3 76.41 1.03 -6.34
CA ARG A 3 75.39 -0.04 -6.21
C ARG A 3 74.50 0.12 -4.97
N PHE A 4 75.04 0.62 -3.87
CA PHE A 4 74.27 0.96 -2.67
C PHE A 4 73.30 2.12 -2.93
N LEU A 5 73.74 3.13 -3.69
CA LEU A 5 72.90 4.28 -4.02
C LEU A 5 71.71 3.90 -4.92
N VAL A 6 71.89 2.93 -5.83
CA VAL A 6 70.81 2.39 -6.67
C VAL A 6 69.81 1.58 -5.85
N ILE A 7 70.28 0.80 -4.87
CA ILE A 7 69.40 0.00 -3.99
C ILE A 7 68.55 0.92 -3.10
N VAL A 8 69.16 1.95 -2.51
CA VAL A 8 68.44 2.93 -1.67
C VAL A 8 67.40 3.71 -2.49
N ALA A 9 67.74 4.13 -3.71
CA ALA A 9 66.79 4.80 -4.61
C ALA A 9 65.61 3.90 -4.99
N GLY A 10 65.85 2.62 -5.26
CA GLY A 10 64.78 1.64 -5.53
C GLY A 10 63.88 1.38 -4.32
N LEU A 11 64.47 1.33 -3.11
CA LEU A 11 63.73 1.08 -1.87
C LEU A 11 62.83 2.26 -1.49
N ILE A 12 63.28 3.50 -1.73
CA ILE A 12 62.47 4.71 -1.56
C ILE A 12 61.30 4.72 -2.56
N PHE A 13 61.55 4.32 -3.81
CA PHE A 13 60.50 4.28 -4.84
C PHE A 13 59.41 3.24 -4.51
N ILE A 14 59.79 2.10 -3.92
CA ILE A 14 58.86 1.06 -3.45
C ILE A 14 58.08 1.52 -2.20
N CYS A 15 58.68 2.31 -1.30
CA CYS A 15 57.96 2.84 -0.14
C CYS A 15 56.90 3.88 -0.52
N PHE A 16 57.13 4.66 -1.58
CA PHE A 16 56.18 5.71 -2.03
C PHE A 16 54.89 5.14 -2.65
N THR A 17 54.90 3.93 -3.22
CA THR A 17 53.70 3.32 -3.84
C THR A 17 52.75 2.69 -2.82
N LEU A 18 53.22 2.38 -1.61
CA LEU A 18 52.39 1.79 -0.55
C LEU A 18 51.54 2.82 0.22
N ALA A 19 51.86 4.11 0.11
CA ALA A 19 51.17 5.18 0.85
C ALA A 19 49.79 5.56 0.27
N LEU A 20 49.48 5.18 -0.98
CA LEU A 20 48.27 5.62 -1.69
C LEU A 20 47.16 4.57 -1.80
N ALA A 21 47.30 3.40 -1.17
CA ALA A 21 46.31 2.31 -1.25
C ALA A 21 45.42 2.16 0.00
N ALA A 22 45.56 3.02 1.01
CA ALA A 22 44.91 2.86 2.31
C ALA A 22 43.67 3.76 2.54
N GLU A 23 43.36 4.71 1.65
CA GLU A 23 42.16 5.52 1.77
C GLU A 23 40.94 4.78 1.22
N LYS A 24 40.36 3.93 2.07
CA LYS A 24 39.00 3.44 1.89
C LYS A 24 38.04 4.61 2.10
N PRO A 25 37.26 5.03 1.09
CA PRO A 25 36.25 6.07 1.29
C PRO A 25 35.30 5.64 2.41
N PRO A 26 34.84 6.57 3.25
CA PRO A 26 33.93 6.24 4.34
C PRO A 26 32.72 5.50 3.78
N ALA A 27 32.42 4.34 4.37
CA ALA A 27 31.28 3.55 3.98
C ALA A 27 30.02 4.41 4.13
N ALA A 28 29.20 4.45 3.07
CA ALA A 28 27.94 5.16 3.10
C ALA A 28 27.09 4.68 4.28
N PRO A 29 26.37 5.59 4.97
CA PRO A 29 25.55 5.22 6.11
C PRO A 29 24.50 4.15 5.72
N PRO A 30 24.16 3.22 6.63
CA PRO A 30 23.16 2.20 6.37
C PRO A 30 21.83 2.84 5.96
N LEU A 31 21.20 2.31 4.90
CA LEU A 31 19.88 2.76 4.50
C LEU A 31 18.87 2.50 5.63
N PRO A 32 17.91 3.42 5.85
CA PRO A 32 16.89 3.21 6.87
C PRO A 32 16.07 1.94 6.58
N PRO A 33 15.55 1.29 7.63
CA PRO A 33 14.72 0.10 7.47
C PRO A 33 13.51 0.40 6.59
N ARG A 34 13.27 -0.44 5.58
CA ARG A 34 12.10 -0.32 4.71
C ARG A 34 10.85 -0.73 5.49
N VAL A 35 9.90 0.19 5.63
CA VAL A 35 8.58 -0.14 6.19
C VAL A 35 7.79 -0.94 5.15
N PRO A 36 7.17 -2.08 5.52
CA PRO A 36 6.38 -2.88 4.60
C PRO A 36 5.20 -2.09 4.03
N GLU A 37 5.08 -2.03 2.70
CA GLU A 37 3.88 -1.55 2.02
C GLU A 37 2.90 -2.70 1.87
N MET A 38 1.69 -2.51 2.38
CA MET A 38 0.59 -3.46 2.32
C MET A 38 -0.37 -3.08 1.21
N SER A 39 -1.14 -4.04 0.69
CA SER A 39 -2.20 -3.75 -0.27
C SER A 39 -3.47 -4.53 -0.01
N THR A 40 -4.61 -3.88 -0.28
CA THR A 40 -5.94 -4.50 -0.18
C THR A 40 -6.83 -3.99 -1.30
N ALA A 41 -7.89 -4.71 -1.61
CA ALA A 41 -8.87 -4.29 -2.61
C ALA A 41 -10.25 -4.27 -1.97
N GLY A 42 -11.03 -3.25 -2.32
CA GLY A 42 -12.36 -3.05 -1.76
C GLY A 42 -13.16 -2.06 -2.57
N LYS A 43 -14.44 -1.97 -2.21
CA LYS A 43 -15.38 -1.00 -2.74
C LYS A 43 -15.34 0.26 -1.88
N VAL A 44 -15.27 1.44 -2.47
CA VAL A 44 -15.28 2.70 -1.72
C VAL A 44 -16.63 2.87 -1.05
N LEU A 45 -16.62 3.08 0.27
CA LEU A 45 -17.82 3.34 1.06
C LEU A 45 -17.97 4.84 1.32
N GLU A 46 -16.87 5.51 1.67
CA GLU A 46 -16.85 6.93 2.02
C GLU A 46 -15.51 7.53 1.62
N VAL A 47 -15.53 8.75 1.08
CA VAL A 47 -14.32 9.52 0.75
C VAL A 47 -14.47 10.93 1.31
N SER A 48 -13.44 11.36 2.03
CA SER A 48 -13.29 12.69 2.62
C SER A 48 -11.87 13.19 2.34
N ASP A 49 -11.58 14.46 2.62
CA ASP A 49 -10.26 15.05 2.34
C ASP A 49 -9.09 14.35 3.04
N LYS A 50 -9.36 13.76 4.22
CA LYS A 50 -8.36 13.15 5.11
C LYS A 50 -8.59 11.66 5.36
N ILE A 51 -9.73 11.12 4.96
CA ILE A 51 -10.14 9.75 5.30
C ILE A 51 -10.77 9.08 4.09
N LEU A 52 -10.40 7.82 3.86
CA LEU A 52 -11.02 6.93 2.90
C LEU A 52 -11.47 5.67 3.63
N LYS A 53 -12.74 5.31 3.48
CA LYS A 53 -13.25 4.02 3.96
C LYS A 53 -13.59 3.14 2.78
N ILE A 54 -13.12 1.90 2.85
CA ILE A 54 -13.48 0.87 1.88
C ILE A 54 -14.17 -0.28 2.59
N GLU A 55 -15.09 -0.90 1.88
CA GLU A 55 -15.66 -2.19 2.20
C GLU A 55 -14.87 -3.27 1.46
N ARG A 56 -14.35 -4.27 2.19
CA ARG A 56 -13.72 -5.45 1.59
C ARG A 56 -14.42 -6.71 2.06
N THR A 57 -14.53 -7.71 1.19
CA THR A 57 -15.05 -9.03 1.56
C THR A 57 -13.90 -10.02 1.69
N LEU A 58 -13.68 -10.53 2.89
CA LEU A 58 -12.71 -11.57 3.20
C LEU A 58 -13.44 -12.84 3.64
N LYS A 59 -13.27 -13.93 2.88
CA LYS A 59 -13.86 -15.25 3.19
C LYS A 59 -15.37 -15.17 3.51
N GLY A 60 -16.11 -14.35 2.76
CA GLY A 60 -17.56 -14.17 2.93
C GLY A 60 -17.97 -13.21 4.04
N LYS A 61 -17.02 -12.64 4.79
CA LYS A 61 -17.27 -11.57 5.77
C LYS A 61 -16.92 -10.22 5.18
N THR A 62 -17.81 -9.27 5.34
CA THR A 62 -17.59 -7.89 4.93
C THR A 62 -16.97 -7.11 6.08
N GLU A 63 -15.83 -6.49 5.84
CA GLU A 63 -15.11 -5.63 6.78
C GLU A 63 -14.96 -4.24 6.19
N THR A 64 -15.20 -3.22 7.02
CA THR A 64 -14.88 -1.84 6.69
C THR A 64 -13.47 -1.52 7.17
N MET A 65 -12.63 -1.01 6.28
CA MET A 65 -11.30 -0.50 6.62
C MET A 65 -11.24 1.01 6.40
N GLU A 66 -10.59 1.69 7.34
CA GLU A 66 -10.33 3.12 7.28
C GLU A 66 -8.86 3.40 6.98
N PHE A 67 -8.62 4.38 6.10
CA PHE A 67 -7.31 4.85 5.70
C PHE A 67 -7.21 6.36 5.89
N SER A 68 -6.10 6.80 6.46
CA SER A 68 -5.72 8.21 6.54
C SER A 68 -5.06 8.66 5.25
N LEU A 69 -5.50 9.80 4.72
CA LEU A 69 -4.99 10.40 3.50
C LEU A 69 -3.99 11.50 3.86
N GLU A 70 -2.73 11.32 3.45
CA GLU A 70 -1.76 12.42 3.45
C GLU A 70 -1.99 13.39 2.28
N LYS A 71 -2.57 12.88 1.19
CA LYS A 71 -2.90 13.62 -0.02
C LYS A 71 -4.38 13.42 -0.34
N SER A 72 -5.04 14.50 -0.72
CA SER A 72 -6.42 14.46 -1.20
C SER A 72 -6.47 13.78 -2.58
N PHE A 73 -7.48 12.93 -2.81
CA PHE A 73 -7.71 12.26 -4.09
C PHE A 73 -9.07 12.67 -4.64
N THR A 74 -9.08 13.33 -5.80
CA THR A 74 -10.31 13.88 -6.40
C THR A 74 -11.00 12.89 -7.36
N ASP A 75 -10.27 11.89 -7.84
CA ASP A 75 -10.70 11.02 -8.95
C ASP A 75 -11.44 9.74 -8.49
N ILE A 76 -12.06 9.77 -7.30
CA ILE A 76 -12.63 8.58 -6.67
C ILE A 76 -14.04 8.84 -6.23
N LYS A 77 -14.93 7.90 -6.57
CA LYS A 77 -16.35 7.97 -6.23
C LYS A 77 -16.71 6.84 -5.27
N VAL A 78 -17.70 7.12 -4.42
CA VAL A 78 -18.34 6.09 -3.62
C VAL A 78 -18.89 5.01 -4.54
N GLY A 79 -18.58 3.76 -4.24
CA GLY A 79 -18.95 2.60 -5.04
C GLY A 79 -17.87 2.07 -5.98
N ASP A 80 -16.77 2.79 -6.18
CA ASP A 80 -15.68 2.34 -7.03
C ASP A 80 -14.95 1.13 -6.43
N GLN A 81 -14.61 0.15 -7.27
CA GLN A 81 -13.74 -0.96 -6.86
C GLN A 81 -12.28 -0.55 -7.07
N ILE A 82 -11.55 -0.40 -5.98
CA ILE A 82 -10.17 0.09 -5.99
C ILE A 82 -9.22 -0.88 -5.28
N LYS A 83 -7.96 -0.86 -5.70
CA LYS A 83 -6.83 -1.42 -4.96
C LYS A 83 -6.12 -0.28 -4.23
N VAL A 84 -5.99 -0.46 -2.93
CA VAL A 84 -5.37 0.46 -1.98
C VAL A 84 -4.02 -0.11 -1.57
N SER A 85 -2.96 0.66 -1.76
CA SER A 85 -1.65 0.44 -1.14
C SER A 85 -1.52 1.35 0.07
N TYR A 86 -1.13 0.80 1.21
CA TYR A 86 -1.04 1.53 2.48
C TYR A 86 0.13 1.06 3.33
N LEU A 87 0.50 1.91 4.27
CA LEU A 87 1.56 1.73 5.25
C LEU A 87 0.89 1.77 6.63
N GLU A 88 1.27 0.88 7.53
CA GLU A 88 0.87 1.00 8.93
C GLU A 88 1.89 1.85 9.68
N LYS A 89 1.46 3.00 10.20
CA LYS A 89 2.30 3.91 10.97
C LYS A 89 1.51 4.41 12.17
N ASP A 90 2.09 4.30 13.36
CA ASP A 90 1.48 4.79 14.61
C ASP A 90 0.06 4.21 14.85
N GLY A 91 -0.17 2.94 14.44
CA GLY A 91 -1.47 2.27 14.54
C GLY A 91 -2.53 2.75 13.55
N ARG A 92 -2.15 3.53 12.52
CA ARG A 92 -3.03 4.03 11.47
C ARG A 92 -2.62 3.49 10.11
N ASN A 93 -3.60 3.22 9.26
CA ASN A 93 -3.36 2.85 7.87
C ASN A 93 -3.21 4.12 7.04
N ILE A 94 -1.98 4.50 6.71
CA ILE A 94 -1.69 5.64 5.85
C ILE A 94 -1.75 5.20 4.40
N LEU A 95 -2.62 5.84 3.62
CA LEU A 95 -2.75 5.58 2.21
C LEU A 95 -1.53 6.09 1.43
N ILE A 96 -0.93 5.21 0.61
CA ILE A 96 0.21 5.55 -0.24
C ILE A 96 -0.22 5.71 -1.70
N ARG A 97 -0.99 4.74 -2.22
CA ARG A 97 -1.36 4.72 -3.63
C ARG A 97 -2.73 4.09 -3.86
N LEU A 98 -3.40 4.61 -4.88
CA LEU A 98 -4.67 4.10 -5.37
C LEU A 98 -4.53 3.64 -6.82
N ALA A 99 -5.13 2.51 -7.12
CA ALA A 99 -5.25 1.99 -8.47
C ALA A 99 -6.66 1.43 -8.68
N PRO A 100 -7.23 1.53 -9.89
CA PRO A 100 -8.44 0.80 -10.22
C PRO A 100 -8.22 -0.69 -9.98
N ALA A 101 -9.14 -1.35 -9.28
CA ALA A 101 -9.08 -2.80 -9.21
C ALA A 101 -9.45 -3.34 -10.58
N LYS A 102 -8.49 -3.91 -11.32
CA LYS A 102 -8.81 -4.70 -12.51
C LYS A 102 -9.79 -5.78 -12.07
N LYS A 103 -10.98 -5.79 -12.67
CA LYS A 103 -12.04 -6.79 -12.42
C LYS A 103 -11.59 -8.17 -12.95
N THR A 104 -10.53 -8.75 -12.41
CA THR A 104 -10.26 -10.17 -12.59
C THR A 104 -11.07 -10.88 -11.52
N ALA A 105 -12.34 -11.15 -11.85
CA ALA A 105 -13.28 -12.00 -11.14
C ALA A 105 -13.55 -11.68 -9.66
N VAL A 106 -14.17 -10.52 -9.39
CA VAL A 106 -15.16 -10.46 -8.30
C VAL A 106 -16.36 -11.25 -8.81
N GLN A 107 -16.69 -12.33 -8.11
CA GLN A 107 -17.86 -13.17 -8.36
C GLN A 107 -19.08 -12.28 -8.60
N LYS A 108 -19.80 -12.56 -9.68
CA LYS A 108 -21.13 -11.98 -9.94
C LYS A 108 -21.95 -12.14 -8.65
N PRO A 109 -22.59 -11.08 -8.11
CA PRO A 109 -23.64 -11.28 -7.13
C PRO A 109 -24.68 -12.15 -7.82
N LYS A 110 -24.94 -13.33 -7.26
CA LYS A 110 -26.03 -14.17 -7.70
C LYS A 110 -27.29 -13.32 -7.56
N LYS A 111 -27.92 -13.08 -8.69
CA LYS A 111 -29.24 -12.50 -8.85
C LYS A 111 -30.21 -13.40 -8.09
N ASP A 112 -30.42 -13.14 -6.80
CA ASP A 112 -31.55 -13.68 -6.09
C ASP A 112 -32.70 -12.67 -6.18
N ALA A 113 -33.59 -13.02 -7.10
CA ALA A 113 -35.01 -12.78 -7.09
C ALA A 113 -35.51 -11.34 -6.85
N ALA A 114 -35.95 -10.74 -7.96
CA ALA A 114 -37.17 -9.99 -7.93
C ALA A 114 -38.27 -10.81 -7.24
N LYS A 115 -38.78 -10.32 -6.11
CA LYS A 115 -40.17 -10.54 -5.75
C LYS A 115 -40.72 -9.26 -5.15
N THR A 116 -41.19 -8.40 -6.05
CA THR A 116 -42.34 -7.53 -5.81
C THR A 116 -43.40 -8.36 -5.11
N VAL A 117 -43.65 -8.10 -3.84
CA VAL A 117 -44.88 -8.50 -3.16
C VAL A 117 -45.56 -7.20 -2.77
N ASN A 118 -46.61 -6.90 -3.53
CA ASN A 118 -47.65 -5.93 -3.19
C ASN A 118 -48.00 -6.00 -1.69
N PRO A 119 -48.23 -4.87 -1.01
CA PRO A 119 -49.05 -4.88 0.19
C PRO A 119 -50.50 -5.11 -0.26
N THR A 120 -50.94 -6.38 -0.25
CA THR A 120 -52.37 -6.67 -0.27
C THR A 120 -52.90 -6.37 1.13
N GLU A 121 -53.67 -5.29 1.23
CA GLU A 121 -54.51 -4.93 2.37
C GLU A 121 -55.32 -6.16 2.85
N PRO A 122 -55.40 -6.43 4.17
CA PRO A 122 -56.38 -7.35 4.69
C PRO A 122 -57.75 -6.68 4.61
N LYS A 123 -58.54 -7.12 3.64
CA LYS A 123 -59.98 -6.87 3.52
C LYS A 123 -60.64 -7.23 4.86
N ALA A 124 -61.23 -6.21 5.49
CA ALA A 124 -62.02 -6.31 6.71
C ALA A 124 -63.08 -7.41 6.58
N ALA A 125 -63.24 -8.17 7.67
CA ALA A 125 -64.25 -9.19 7.84
C ALA A 125 -65.68 -8.60 7.67
N PRO A 126 -66.62 -9.36 7.08
CA PRO A 126 -68.02 -8.96 7.04
C PRO A 126 -68.64 -9.08 8.44
N VAL A 127 -69.35 -8.03 8.82
CA VAL A 127 -70.23 -7.97 9.99
C VAL A 127 -71.41 -8.93 9.77
N THR A 128 -71.60 -9.90 10.65
CA THR A 128 -72.89 -10.61 10.80
C THR A 128 -73.07 -11.19 12.21
N LYS A 129 -73.73 -10.42 13.09
CA LYS A 129 -74.98 -10.74 13.81
C LYS A 129 -75.15 -9.82 15.02
#